data_AF-A0A560JA89-F1
#
_entry.id   AF-A0A560JA89-F1
#
_cell.length_a   1.000
_cell.length_b   1.000
_cell.length_c   1.000
_cell.angle_alpha   90.00
_cell.angle_beta   90.00
_cell.angle_gamma   90.00
#
_symmetry.space_group_name_H-M   'P 1'
#
loop_
_entity.id
_entity.type
_entity.pdbx_description
1 polymer ?
#
loop_
_entity_poly.entity_id
_entity_poly.type
_entity_poly.pdbx_seq_one_letter_code
_entity_poly.pdbx_strand_id
1 'polypeptide(L)'
;MTKISTYPLRLPASVKAEAERLAAEDGTSLNQFVATAVAEKLAALRTAAFFTERRGQGDRAAFRALMTRGGGEPPRPGDELPGKE
;
A
#
# COMPACT_ATOMS: atom_id res chain seq x y z
N MET A 1 -15.08 6.02 20.44
CA MET A 1 -14.70 7.44 20.29
C MET A 1 -13.21 7.50 19.97
N THR A 2 -12.81 8.02 18.82
CA THR A 2 -11.39 8.19 18.48
C THR A 2 -10.81 9.30 19.34
N LYS A 3 -9.81 8.99 20.18
CA LYS A 3 -9.15 9.98 21.04
C LYS A 3 -8.12 10.76 20.23
N ILE A 4 -8.41 12.03 19.95
CA ILE A 4 -7.47 12.92 19.26
C ILE A 4 -6.49 13.49 20.28
N SER A 5 -5.19 13.34 20.02
CA SER A 5 -4.12 13.95 20.81
C SER A 5 -3.51 15.08 19.98
N THR A 6 -3.44 16.28 20.55
CA THR A 6 -2.76 17.42 19.92
C THR A 6 -1.26 17.29 20.13
N TYR A 7 -0.50 17.29 19.03
CA TYR A 7 0.95 17.25 19.06
C TYR A 7 1.53 18.48 18.34
N PRO A 8 2.27 19.36 19.05
CA PRO A 8 2.92 20.50 18.40
C PRO A 8 4.10 20.02 17.55
N LEU A 9 4.04 20.30 16.24
CA LEU A 9 5.08 19.94 15.28
C LEU A 9 5.74 21.21 14.73
N ARG A 10 7.07 21.19 14.60
CA ARG A 10 7.82 22.22 13.87
C ARG A 10 8.22 21.67 12.51
N LEU A 11 7.91 22.42 11.46
CA LEU A 11 8.29 22.12 10.08
C LEU A 11 9.22 23.20 9.55
N PRO A 12 10.20 22.87 8.67
CA PRO A 12 10.91 23.88 7.90
C PRO A 12 9.91 24.75 7.13
N ALA A 13 10.20 26.05 7.01
CA ALA A 13 9.27 27.01 6.42
C ALA A 13 8.85 26.64 4.99
N SER A 14 9.78 26.16 4.17
CA SER A 14 9.50 25.71 2.79
C SER A 14 8.55 24.51 2.76
N VAL A 15 8.74 23.54 3.65
CA VAL A 15 7.88 22.35 3.75
C VAL A 15 6.48 22.73 4.21
N LYS A 16 6.38 23.62 5.19
CA LYS A 16 5.09 24.13 5.65
C LYS A 16 4.34 24.82 4.52
N ALA A 17 5.00 25.71 3.78
CA ALA A 17 4.37 26.46 2.69
C ALA A 17 3.83 25.53 1.60
N GLU A 18 4.60 24.50 1.23
CA GLU A 18 4.17 23.54 0.22
C GLU A 18 3.01 22.65 0.71
N ALA A 19 3.05 22.23 1.98
CA ALA A 19 1.94 21.47 2.58
C ALA A 19 0.67 22.32 2.67
N GLU A 20 0.77 23.62 2.96
CA GLU A 20 -0.37 24.54 2.94
C GLU A 20 -0.95 24.70 1.54
N ARG A 21 -0.10 24.81 0.51
CA ARG A 21 -0.52 24.88 -0.89
C ARG A 21 -1.31 23.63 -1.31
N LEU A 22 -0.76 22.45 -1.07
CA LEU A 22 -1.40 21.18 -1.40
C LEU A 22 -2.69 20.96 -0.60
N ALA A 23 -2.69 21.28 0.70
CA ALA A 23 -3.89 21.19 1.51
C ALA A 23 -5.02 22.11 0.97
N ALA A 24 -4.68 23.31 0.51
CA ALA A 24 -5.64 24.23 -0.09
C ALA A 24 -6.17 23.72 -1.45
N GLU A 25 -5.31 23.14 -2.29
CA GLU A 25 -5.70 22.50 -3.56
C GLU A 25 -6.69 21.34 -3.33
N ASP A 26 -6.47 20.57 -2.26
CA ASP A 26 -7.34 19.45 -1.85
C ASP A 26 -8.54 19.90 -0.99
N GLY A 27 -8.71 21.20 -0.73
CA GLY A 27 -9.82 21.75 0.07
C GLY A 27 -9.83 21.30 1.53
N THR A 28 -8.67 20.95 2.08
CA THR A 28 -8.51 20.47 3.46
C THR A 28 -7.66 21.41 4.32
N SER A 29 -7.74 21.28 5.64
CA SER A 29 -6.85 22.02 6.54
C SER A 29 -5.46 21.40 6.58
N LEU A 30 -4.42 22.22 6.85
CA LEU A 30 -3.05 21.71 7.03
C LEU A 30 -2.96 20.58 8.07
N ASN A 31 -3.71 20.69 9.18
CA ASN A 31 -3.71 19.67 10.22
C ASN A 31 -4.29 18.33 9.74
N GLN A 32 -5.38 18.38 8.96
CA GLN A 32 -5.98 17.19 8.35
C GLN A 32 -5.04 16.59 7.31
N PHE A 33 -4.45 17.42 6.45
CA PHE A 33 -3.44 17.00 5.48
C PHE A 33 -2.28 16.25 6.16
N VAL A 34 -1.69 16.84 7.21
CA VAL A 34 -0.60 16.21 7.97
C VAL A 34 -1.05 14.91 8.64
N ALA A 35 -2.25 14.88 9.24
CA ALA A 35 -2.77 13.67 9.87
C ALA A 35 -2.95 12.53 8.86
N THR A 36 -3.50 12.83 7.68
CA THR A 36 -3.68 11.85 6.59
C THR A 36 -2.33 11.37 6.06
N ALA A 37 -1.39 12.28 5.79
CA ALA A 37 -0.05 11.92 5.32
C ALA A 37 0.71 11.02 6.31
N VAL A 38 0.56 11.27 7.62
CA VAL A 38 1.13 10.40 8.67
C VAL A 38 0.48 9.02 8.65
N ALA A 39 -0.86 8.95 8.53
CA ALA A 39 -1.57 7.68 8.44
C ALA A 39 -1.11 6.85 7.21
N GLU A 40 -0.99 7.50 6.05
CA GLU A 40 -0.49 6.89 4.82
C GLU A 40 0.96 6.39 4.97
N LYS A 41 1.84 7.21 5.55
CA LYS A 41 3.24 6.81 5.77
C LYS A 41 3.32 5.58 6.70
N LEU A 42 2.52 5.55 7.76
CA LEU A 42 2.43 4.41 8.67
C LEU A 42 1.91 3.15 7.95
N ALA A 43 0.89 3.28 7.11
CA ALA A 43 0.37 2.18 6.32
C ALA A 43 1.44 1.64 5.36
N ALA A 44 2.15 2.52 4.64
CA ALA A 44 3.23 2.14 3.73
C ALA A 44 4.36 1.39 4.46
N LEU A 45 4.79 1.90 5.62
CA LEU A 45 5.85 1.26 6.41
C LEU A 45 5.42 -0.12 6.95
N ARG A 46 4.19 -0.25 7.44
CA ARG A 46 3.65 -1.54 7.91
C ARG A 46 3.55 -2.56 6.77
N THR A 47 3.08 -2.13 5.60
CA THR A 47 3.01 -2.98 4.40
C THR A 47 4.40 -3.45 3.97
N ALA A 48 5.40 -2.55 3.96
CA ALA A 48 6.78 -2.92 3.65
C ALA A 48 7.35 -3.95 4.65
N ALA A 49 7.11 -3.76 5.95
CA ALA A 49 7.52 -4.71 6.98
C ALA A 49 6.85 -6.08 6.79
N PHE A 50 5.52 -6.09 6.58
CA PHE A 50 4.75 -7.31 6.33
C PHE A 50 5.33 -8.13 5.17
N PHE A 51 5.59 -7.50 4.01
CA PHE A 51 6.17 -8.21 2.88
C PHE A 51 7.60 -8.68 3.14
N THR A 52 8.39 -7.90 3.87
CA THR A 52 9.76 -8.29 4.25
C THR A 52 9.77 -9.56 5.09
N GLU A 53 8.93 -9.62 6.13
CA GLU A 53 8.79 -10.79 7.01
C GLU A 53 8.28 -12.02 6.24
N ARG A 54 7.38 -11.82 5.27
CA ARG A 54 6.72 -12.91 4.56
C ARG A 54 7.50 -13.44 3.36
N ARG A 55 8.45 -12.67 2.82
CA ARG A 55 9.19 -12.99 1.58
C ARG A 55 9.83 -14.37 1.58
N GLY A 56 10.30 -14.84 2.74
CA GLY A 56 10.98 -16.13 2.90
C GLY A 56 10.06 -17.31 3.23
N GLN A 57 8.77 -17.08 3.45
CA GLN A 57 7.85 -18.11 3.94
C GLN A 57 7.24 -18.97 2.82
N GLY A 58 7.44 -18.58 1.55
CA GLY A 58 6.88 -19.30 0.41
C GLY A 58 7.69 -20.55 0.05
N ASP A 59 7.02 -21.71 -0.04
CA ASP A 59 7.61 -22.91 -0.62
C ASP A 59 7.50 -22.87 -2.16
N ARG A 60 8.66 -22.63 -2.80
CA ARG A 60 8.74 -22.56 -4.27
C ARG A 60 8.49 -23.91 -4.94
N ALA A 61 8.77 -25.02 -4.27
CA ALA A 61 8.50 -26.35 -4.80
C ALA A 61 7.00 -26.66 -4.78
N ALA A 62 6.34 -26.42 -3.64
CA ALA A 62 4.88 -26.54 -3.54
C ALA A 62 4.15 -25.63 -4.53
N PHE A 63 4.61 -24.38 -4.68
CA PHE A 63 4.08 -23.45 -5.67
C PHE A 63 4.17 -24.01 -7.11
N ARG A 64 5.33 -24.52 -7.51
CA ARG A 64 5.50 -25.12 -8.86
C ARG A 64 4.61 -26.35 -9.04
N ALA A 65 4.56 -27.24 -8.04
CA ALA A 65 3.71 -28.43 -8.09
C ALA A 65 2.23 -28.07 -8.28
N LEU A 66 1.75 -27.00 -7.62
CA LEU A 66 0.40 -26.49 -7.82
C LEU A 66 0.18 -25.93 -9.23
N MET A 67 1.12 -25.11 -9.72
CA MET A 67 1.00 -24.45 -11.03
C MET A 67 1.10 -25.41 -12.22
N THR A 68 1.80 -26.54 -12.09
CA THR A 68 1.96 -27.53 -13.16
C THR A 68 1.10 -28.77 -12.96
N ARG A 69 0.15 -28.76 -12.01
CA ARG A 69 -0.69 -29.93 -11.75
C ARG A 69 -1.57 -30.23 -12.96
N GLY A 70 -1.80 -31.52 -13.22
CA GLY A 70 -2.81 -31.95 -14.18
C GLY A 70 -4.22 -31.79 -13.60
N GLY A 71 -5.12 -31.19 -14.38
CA GLY A 71 -6.52 -30.98 -14.00
C GLY A 71 -6.78 -29.75 -13.13
N GLY A 72 -8.04 -29.56 -12.76
CA GLY A 72 -8.54 -28.36 -12.10
C GLY A 72 -9.76 -27.80 -12.83
N GLU A 73 -10.25 -26.65 -12.37
CA GLU A 73 -11.29 -25.93 -13.09
C GLU A 73 -10.67 -25.30 -14.35
N PRO A 74 -11.32 -25.42 -15.52
CA PRO A 74 -10.83 -24.77 -16.74
C PRO A 74 -10.73 -23.25 -16.53
N PRO A 75 -9.85 -22.57 -17.30
CA PRO A 75 -9.79 -21.11 -17.31
C PRO A 75 -11.18 -20.52 -17.58
N ARG A 76 -11.47 -19.38 -16.96
CA ARG A 76 -12.67 -18.61 -17.29
C ARG A 76 -12.50 -18.02 -18.70
N PRO A 77 -13.61 -17.69 -19.39
CA PRO A 77 -13.54 -16.98 -20.66
C PRO A 77 -12.66 -15.73 -20.56
N GLY A 78 -11.58 -15.66 -21.34
CA GLY A 78 -10.59 -14.58 -21.34
C GLY A 78 -9.32 -14.87 -20.54
N ASP A 79 -9.28 -15.92 -19.72
CA ASP A 79 -8.10 -16.36 -18.96
C ASP A 79 -7.34 -17.50 -19.67
N GLU A 80 -7.72 -17.84 -20.91
CA GLU A 80 -7.05 -18.87 -21.67
C GLU A 80 -5.61 -18.49 -22.00
N LEU A 81 -4.71 -19.47 -21.97
CA LEU A 81 -3.34 -19.25 -22.46
C LEU A 81 -3.41 -18.93 -23.97
N PRO A 82 -2.59 -17.97 -24.46
CA PRO A 82 -2.49 -17.74 -25.90
C PRO A 82 -2.10 -19.04 -26.59
N GLY A 83 -2.77 -19.35 -27.70
CA GLY A 83 -2.52 -20.56 -28.48
C GLY A 83 -1.04 -20.65 -28.86
N LYS A 84 -0.42 -21.82 -28.65
CA LYS A 84 0.93 -22.08 -29.13
C LYS A 84 0.87 -22.22 -30.66
N GLU A 85 1.55 -21.32 -31.38
CA GLU A 85 1.94 -21.55 -32.78
C GLU A 85 2.98 -22.67 -32.90
#